data_AF-A0A370DNH2-F1
#
_entry.id   AF-A0A370DNH2-F1
#
_cell.length_a   1.000
_cell.length_b   1.000
_cell.length_c   1.000
_cell.angle_alpha   90.00
_cell.angle_beta   90.00
_cell.angle_gamma   90.00
#
_symmetry.space_group_name_H-M   'P 1'
#
loop_
_entity.id
_entity.type
_entity.pdbx_description
1 polymer ?
#
loop_
_entity_poly.entity_id
_entity_poly.type
_entity_poly.pdbx_seq_one_letter_code
_entity_poly.pdbx_strand_id
1 'polypeptide(L)'
;MSRDQDIADYLVHAMTNAMELAGVDPALVNQIADQVEQDVRQQYGADRHYVAAPSKIGRNRKVIECWKKGMDRKKISRQVGASRKTIDRVINNYLQRQSGGFGREEWNL
;
A
#
# COMPACT_ATOMS: atom_id res chain seq x y z
N MET A 1 3.87 -3.14 17.15
CA MET A 1 3.74 -4.47 16.53
C MET A 1 3.35 -4.26 15.07
N SER A 2 4.25 -4.55 14.14
CA SER A 2 3.90 -4.62 12.71
C SER A 2 2.88 -5.74 12.55
N ARG A 3 1.69 -5.46 12.02
CA ARG A 3 0.77 -6.52 11.60
C ARG A 3 1.27 -6.95 10.24
N ASP A 4 2.17 -7.92 10.23
CA ASP A 4 2.60 -8.53 8.99
C ASP A 4 1.37 -9.25 8.41
N GLN A 5 0.96 -8.84 7.21
CA GLN A 5 -0.19 -9.39 6.52
C GLN A 5 0.30 -10.55 5.65
N ASP A 6 -0.36 -11.70 5.74
CA ASP A 6 -0.08 -12.82 4.84
C ASP A 6 -0.42 -12.42 3.39
N ILE A 7 0.36 -12.91 2.43
CA ILE A 7 0.18 -12.56 1.02
C ILE A 7 -1.17 -13.03 0.46
N ALA A 8 -1.68 -14.18 0.92
CA ALA A 8 -3.00 -14.66 0.53
C ALA A 8 -4.07 -13.72 1.07
N ASP A 9 -3.98 -13.34 2.35
CA ASP A 9 -4.90 -12.38 2.99
C ASP A 9 -4.89 -11.02 2.27
N TYR A 10 -3.70 -10.54 1.87
CA TYR A 10 -3.57 -9.28 1.13
C TYR A 10 -4.21 -9.35 -0.25
N LEU A 11 -3.94 -10.40 -1.01
CA LEU A 11 -4.44 -10.57 -2.38
C LEU A 11 -5.96 -10.77 -2.39
N VAL A 12 -6.48 -11.65 -1.54
CA VAL A 12 -7.93 -11.88 -1.40
C VAL A 12 -8.62 -10.56 -1.05
N HIS A 13 -8.14 -9.84 -0.04
CA HIS A 13 -8.76 -8.57 0.36
C HIS A 13 -8.71 -7.49 -0.74
N ALA A 14 -7.58 -7.36 -1.44
CA ALA A 14 -7.44 -6.38 -2.52
C ALA A 14 -8.38 -6.71 -3.70
N MET A 15 -8.50 -7.99 -4.05
CA MET A 15 -9.34 -8.47 -5.15
C MET A 15 -10.83 -8.35 -4.82
N THR A 16 -11.27 -8.76 -3.62
CA THR A 16 -12.66 -8.58 -3.16
C THR A 16 -13.08 -7.11 -3.26
N ASN A 17 -12.28 -6.20 -2.71
CA ASN A 17 -12.58 -4.76 -2.78
C ASN A 17 -12.68 -4.25 -4.23
N ALA A 18 -11.80 -4.71 -5.12
CA ALA A 18 -11.82 -4.28 -6.53
C ALA A 18 -13.06 -4.79 -7.26
N MET A 19 -13.47 -6.03 -7.01
CA MET A 19 -14.63 -6.66 -7.64
C MET A 19 -15.96 -6.10 -7.11
N GLU A 20 -16.06 -5.85 -5.80
CA GLU A 20 -17.20 -5.15 -5.21
C GLU A 20 -17.37 -3.75 -5.82
N LEU A 21 -16.27 -3.00 -5.99
CA LEU A 21 -16.30 -1.69 -6.65
C LEU A 21 -16.70 -1.77 -8.13
N ALA A 22 -16.40 -2.89 -8.80
CA ALA A 22 -16.83 -3.16 -10.16
C ALA A 22 -18.28 -3.66 -10.25
N GLY A 23 -18.97 -3.86 -9.13
CA GLY A 23 -20.35 -4.34 -9.08
C GLY A 23 -20.48 -5.83 -9.45
N VAL A 24 -19.43 -6.62 -9.26
CA VAL A 24 -19.46 -8.06 -9.49
C VAL A 24 -20.39 -8.72 -8.46
N ASP A 25 -21.09 -9.77 -8.90
CA ASP A 25 -21.97 -10.55 -8.04
C ASP A 25 -21.22 -11.09 -6.79
N PRO A 26 -21.75 -10.92 -5.58
CA PRO A 26 -21.07 -11.35 -4.35
C PRO A 26 -20.75 -12.85 -4.26
N ALA A 27 -21.58 -13.71 -4.85
CA ALA A 27 -21.30 -15.14 -4.84
C ALA A 27 -20.10 -15.48 -5.75
N LEU A 28 -20.02 -14.82 -6.90
CA LEU A 28 -18.85 -14.93 -7.79
C LEU A 28 -17.58 -14.34 -7.15
N VAL A 29 -17.69 -13.23 -6.42
CA VAL A 29 -16.56 -12.66 -5.65
C VAL A 29 -15.99 -13.66 -4.65
N ASN A 30 -16.84 -14.34 -3.90
CA ASN A 30 -16.42 -15.36 -2.94
C ASN A 30 -15.76 -16.56 -3.62
N GLN A 31 -16.32 -17.04 -4.74
CA GLN A 31 -15.71 -18.13 -5.51
C GLN A 31 -14.31 -17.77 -6.02
N ILE A 32 -14.14 -16.54 -6.52
CA ILE A 32 -12.83 -16.07 -7.00
C ILE A 32 -11.85 -15.91 -5.83
N ALA A 33 -12.31 -15.39 -4.70
CA ALA A 33 -11.49 -15.26 -3.49
C ALA A 33 -10.96 -16.62 -3.01
N ASP A 34 -11.85 -17.62 -2.92
CA ASP A 34 -11.49 -18.99 -2.52
C ASP A 34 -10.49 -19.61 -3.50
N GLN A 35 -10.69 -19.43 -4.80
CA GLN A 35 -9.78 -19.94 -5.83
C GLN A 35 -8.39 -19.30 -5.72
N VAL A 36 -8.33 -17.97 -5.55
CA VAL A 36 -7.07 -17.23 -5.40
C VAL A 36 -6.31 -17.70 -4.16
N GLU A 37 -7.01 -17.90 -3.04
CA GLU A 37 -6.40 -18.43 -1.82
C GLU A 37 -5.81 -19.83 -2.02
N GLN A 38 -6.55 -20.71 -2.71
CA GLN A 38 -6.06 -22.05 -3.03
C GLN A 38 -4.83 -22.02 -3.96
N ASP A 39 -4.87 -21.22 -5.02
CA ASP A 39 -3.77 -21.11 -5.99
C ASP A 39 -2.49 -20.59 -5.30
N VAL A 40 -2.62 -19.58 -4.43
CA VAL A 40 -1.49 -19.04 -3.65
C VAL A 40 -0.93 -20.11 -2.72
N ARG A 41 -1.77 -20.84 -1.99
CA ARG A 41 -1.34 -21.93 -1.10
C ARG A 41 -0.70 -23.10 -1.87
N GLN A 42 -1.19 -23.41 -3.07
CA GLN A 42 -0.63 -24.48 -3.89
C GLN A 42 0.74 -24.10 -4.46
N GLN A 43 0.90 -22.85 -4.91
CA GLN A 43 2.13 -22.36 -5.52
C GLN A 43 3.25 -22.12 -4.50
N TYR A 44 2.91 -21.63 -3.31
CA TYR A 44 3.88 -21.18 -2.30
C TYR A 44 3.92 -22.06 -1.04
N GLY A 45 3.08 -23.10 -0.98
CA GLY A 45 2.96 -24.01 0.16
C GLY A 45 2.09 -23.46 1.29
N ALA A 46 2.04 -24.21 2.40
CA ALA A 46 1.36 -23.78 3.63
C ALA A 46 2.16 -22.78 4.47
N ASP A 47 3.39 -22.45 4.03
CA ASP A 47 4.24 -21.47 4.69
C ASP A 47 3.64 -20.07 4.55
N ARG A 48 3.58 -19.32 5.65
CA ARG A 48 3.08 -17.95 5.65
C ARG A 48 4.08 -17.04 4.98
N HIS A 49 3.72 -16.52 3.81
CA HIS A 49 4.52 -15.56 3.06
C HIS A 49 4.06 -14.16 3.45
N TYR A 50 4.81 -13.52 4.34
CA TYR A 50 4.45 -12.20 4.84
C TYR A 50 4.79 -11.11 3.84
N VAL A 51 3.79 -10.28 3.52
CA VAL A 51 4.03 -9.00 2.85
C VAL A 51 4.56 -8.05 3.90
N ALA A 52 5.88 -7.83 3.87
CA ALA A 52 6.50 -6.84 4.74
C ALA A 52 5.78 -5.50 4.55
N ALA A 53 5.31 -4.92 5.66
CA ALA A 53 4.75 -3.57 5.62
C ALA A 53 5.78 -2.65 4.93
N PRO A 54 5.37 -1.83 3.95
CA PRO A 54 6.32 -0.99 3.23
C PRO A 54 7.06 -0.15 4.26
N SER A 55 8.40 -0.27 4.26
CA SER A 55 9.24 0.46 5.21
C SER A 55 8.88 1.95 5.14
N LYS A 56 9.07 2.68 6.24
CA LYS A 56 8.81 4.13 6.27
C LYS A 56 9.46 4.85 5.09
N ILE A 57 10.67 4.42 4.72
CA ILE A 57 11.43 4.89 3.56
C ILE A 57 10.71 4.54 2.25
N GLY A 58 10.37 3.26 2.05
CA GLY A 58 9.68 2.79 0.84
C GLY A 58 8.34 3.48 0.63
N ARG A 59 7.53 3.59 1.69
CA ARG A 59 6.27 4.34 1.68
C ARG A 59 6.50 5.81 1.29
N ASN A 60 7.48 6.48 1.90
CA ASN A 60 7.78 7.89 1.60
C ASN A 60 8.21 8.08 0.14
N ARG A 61 9.10 7.20 -0.36
CA ARG A 61 9.56 7.23 -1.75
C ARG A 61 8.38 7.10 -2.71
N LYS A 62 7.47 6.15 -2.45
CA LYS A 62 6.27 5.94 -3.27
C LYS A 62 5.32 7.14 -3.27
N VAL A 63 5.13 7.78 -2.12
CA VAL A 63 4.35 9.03 -2.02
C VAL A 63 4.94 10.11 -2.94
N ILE A 64 6.25 10.33 -2.89
CA ILE A 64 6.91 11.35 -3.72
C ILE A 64 6.84 11.00 -5.21
N GLU A 65 7.02 9.73 -5.58
CA GLU A 65 6.85 9.28 -6.97
C GLU A 65 5.45 9.57 -7.51
N CYS A 66 4.39 9.19 -6.77
CA CYS A 66 3.02 9.43 -7.21
C CYS A 66 2.68 10.92 -7.24
N TRP A 67 3.18 11.70 -6.28
CA TRP A 67 3.00 13.16 -6.28
C TRP A 67 3.70 13.83 -7.46
N LYS A 68 4.94 13.45 -7.78
CA LYS A 68 5.67 13.96 -8.97
C LYS A 68 4.96 13.63 -10.28
N LYS A 69 4.21 12.53 -10.34
CA LYS A 69 3.34 12.16 -11.47
C LYS A 69 2.02 12.94 -11.52
N GLY A 70 1.80 13.91 -10.62
CA GLY A 70 0.61 14.75 -10.59
C GLY A 70 -0.63 14.08 -9.98
N MET A 71 -0.48 12.93 -9.30
CA MET A 71 -1.63 12.30 -8.65
C MET A 71 -2.15 13.16 -7.49
N ASP A 72 -3.47 13.22 -7.35
CA ASP A 72 -4.10 13.84 -6.19
C ASP A 72 -3.88 13.01 -4.91
N ARG A 73 -3.97 13.68 -3.76
CA ARG A 73 -3.72 13.09 -2.44
C ARG A 73 -4.68 11.95 -2.08
N LYS A 74 -5.90 11.93 -2.65
CA LYS A 74 -6.89 10.87 -2.41
C LYS A 74 -6.45 9.59 -3.13
N LYS A 75 -5.99 9.69 -4.37
CA LYS A 75 -5.44 8.55 -5.14
C LYS A 75 -4.16 8.01 -4.50
N ILE A 76 -3.24 8.88 -4.08
CA ILE A 76 -2.01 8.48 -3.38
C ILE A 76 -2.35 7.74 -2.07
N SER A 77 -3.35 8.21 -1.31
CA SER A 77 -3.78 7.60 -0.05
C SER A 77 -4.25 6.16 -0.23
N ARG A 78 -5.07 5.91 -1.25
CA ARG A 78 -5.54 4.57 -1.59
C ARG A 78 -4.40 3.67 -2.06
N GLN A 79 -3.53 4.18 -2.93
CA GLN A 79 -2.45 3.40 -3.52
C GLN A 79 -1.34 3.03 -2.52
N VAL A 80 -1.04 3.91 -1.58
CA VAL A 80 0.07 3.74 -0.63
C VAL A 80 -0.41 3.23 0.74
N GLY A 81 -1.72 3.19 0.99
CA GLY A 81 -2.27 2.79 2.29
C GLY A 81 -1.90 3.75 3.42
N ALA A 82 -1.80 5.05 3.13
CA ALA A 82 -1.37 6.07 4.08
C ALA A 82 -2.41 7.18 4.22
N SER A 83 -2.56 7.74 5.42
CA SER A 83 -3.48 8.84 5.66
C SER A 83 -3.06 10.10 4.88
N ARG A 84 -4.03 10.95 4.50
CA ARG A 84 -3.76 12.24 3.85
C ARG A 84 -2.76 13.10 4.64
N LYS A 85 -2.92 13.17 5.97
CA LYS A 85 -1.97 13.85 6.88
C LYS A 85 -0.54 13.33 6.73
N THR A 86 -0.37 12.02 6.54
CA THR A 86 0.94 11.42 6.33
C THR A 86 1.51 11.77 4.96
N ILE A 87 0.68 11.77 3.92
CA ILE A 87 1.07 12.17 2.56
C ILE A 87 1.52 13.62 2.53
N ASP A 88 0.74 14.54 3.10
CA ASP A 88 1.08 15.97 3.13
C ASP A 88 2.38 16.21 3.88
N ARG A 89 2.59 15.54 5.02
CA ARG A 89 3.86 15.61 5.76
C ARG A 89 5.06 15.19 4.89
N VAL A 90 4.92 14.10 4.15
CA VAL A 90 6.00 13.57 3.30
C VAL A 90 6.34 14.55 2.16
N ILE A 91 5.31 15.08 1.48
CA ILE A 91 5.48 16.05 0.40
C ILE A 91 6.13 17.34 0.93
N ASN A 92 5.64 17.87 2.05
CA ASN A 92 6.19 19.09 2.65
C ASN A 92 7.65 18.91 3.07
N ASN A 93 8.00 17.80 3.72
CA ASN A 93 9.38 17.50 4.07
C ASN A 93 10.29 17.40 2.83
N TYR A 94 9.79 16.82 1.74
CA TYR A 94 10.53 16.72 0.49
C TYR A 94 10.76 18.09 -0.18
N LEU A 95 9.75 18.97 -0.14
CA LEU A 95 9.87 20.35 -0.64
C LEU A 95 10.84 21.18 0.19
N GLN A 96 10.76 21.11 1.53
CA GLN A 96 11.65 21.82 2.44
C GLN A 96 13.12 21.46 2.21
N ARG A 97 13.41 20.18 1.95
CA ARG A 97 14.76 19.70 1.62
C ARG A 97 15.29 20.22 0.29
N GLN A 98 14.43 20.39 -0.71
CA GLN A 98 14.82 20.99 -1.99
C GLN A 98 15.01 22.51 -1.92
N SER A 99 14.41 23.16 -0.92
CA SER A 99 14.41 24.63 -0.79
C SER A 99 15.64 25.17 -0.05
N GLY A 100 16.64 24.34 0.26
CA GLY A 100 17.79 24.73 1.08
C GLY A 100 17.43 25.09 2.52
N GLY A 101 16.27 24.66 3.01
CA GLY A 101 15.81 24.98 4.37
C GLY A 101 16.66 24.28 5.42
N PHE A 102 17.35 25.07 6.26
CA PHE A 102 18.03 24.60 7.47
C PHE A 102 17.01 23.84 8.35
N GLY A 103 17.18 22.54 8.54
CA GLY A 103 16.34 21.80 9.48
C GLY A 103 16.33 20.28 9.36
N ARG A 104 17.07 19.64 10.29
CA ARG A 104 17.01 18.22 10.68
C ARG A 104 17.51 17.20 9.65
N GLU A 105 18.82 17.16 9.46
CA GLU A 105 19.52 16.01 8.84
C GLU A 105 19.46 14.74 9.71
N GLU A 106 19.06 14.82 10.97
CA GLU A 106 19.38 13.76 11.95
C GLU A 106 18.24 12.78 12.27
N TRP A 107 17.07 12.86 11.66
CA TRP A 107 15.96 11.96 12.01
C TRP A 107 15.39 11.22 10.80
N ASN A 108 15.97 10.06 10.54
CA ASN A 108 15.44 8.95 9.73
C ASN A 108 15.54 9.14 8.21
N LEU A 109 16.66 8.66 7.63
CA LEU A 109 16.54 7.72 6.52
C LEU A 109 16.22 6.37 7.15
#